data_AF-A0AAX6BTF0-F1
#
_entry.id   AF-A0AAX6BTF0-F1
#
_cell.length_a   1.000
_cell.length_b   1.000
_cell.length_c   1.000
_cell.angle_alpha   90.00
_cell.angle_beta   90.00
_cell.angle_gamma   90.00
#
_symmetry.space_group_name_H-M   'P 1'
#
loop_
_entity.id
_entity.type
_entity.pdbx_description
1 polymer ?
#
loop_
_entity_poly.entity_id
_entity_poly.type
_entity_poly.pdbx_seq_one_letter_code
_entity_poly.pdbx_strand_id
1 'polypeptide(L)'
;MKKWQKKKKPAPNDPSQGIKEKVKDKVSTSKKYMPNLLKKDEKQKEKDQVIIKRASMKRSTATTIGRVLMIGSIVIVALGVFSAFRHNLVLSDLEDQVSAQQQDQSPKKNQNTQNLPAIEYFTIQFIRHYTSIEPGEDKQKEREEALQSFLATGLDKDAGIDYANVPGIQRYDSSDVVSIKQKDERTSDVSIKVNVTSVKEVETKSKDKDGKEKVEKKNEEKKATLYYLVRVYEGKNGYSVIDLPQPYMPKSNQRATVTENEENKNTDAVVNNEVQSFLESFFKTYTAKDRSDDTKFFFKDSSKAQSLNGLMNYKSMNNVSVYEKKSTKSQYIVRCSVKLEQPVTGIQSNHSYEFSIQRDGQDKFEILTMKPVSYEIK
;
A
#
# COMPACT_ATOMS: atom_id res chain seq x y z
N MET A 1 32.48 -54.15 -4.87
CA MET A 1 32.65 -54.93 -3.62
C MET A 1 33.48 -54.09 -2.64
N LYS A 2 32.92 -53.76 -1.47
CA LYS A 2 33.36 -54.24 -0.13
C LYS A 2 34.87 -54.03 0.12
N LYS A 3 35.36 -53.40 1.19
CA LYS A 3 34.74 -53.00 2.47
C LYS A 3 35.86 -52.46 3.40
N TRP A 4 35.44 -51.66 4.38
CA TRP A 4 35.85 -51.73 5.80
C TRP A 4 37.24 -51.23 6.24
N GLN A 5 37.44 -50.64 7.42
CA GLN A 5 36.55 -50.29 8.55
C GLN A 5 37.29 -49.34 9.53
N LYS A 6 36.61 -48.37 10.18
CA LYS A 6 36.17 -48.35 11.61
C LYS A 6 37.33 -48.53 12.64
N LYS A 7 37.37 -47.93 13.83
CA LYS A 7 36.45 -47.08 14.63
C LYS A 7 37.21 -46.67 15.92
N LYS A 8 36.61 -45.67 16.61
CA LYS A 8 36.42 -45.54 18.07
C LYS A 8 37.49 -44.82 18.95
N LYS A 9 37.03 -43.67 19.49
CA LYS A 9 37.26 -43.08 20.84
C LYS A 9 36.99 -44.10 21.98
N PRO A 10 37.41 -43.91 23.26
CA PRO A 10 37.43 -42.64 24.03
C PRO A 10 38.61 -42.42 25.03
N ALA A 11 38.65 -41.23 25.65
CA ALA A 11 39.54 -40.83 26.78
C ALA A 11 39.15 -41.56 28.10
N PRO A 12 40.01 -41.67 29.15
CA PRO A 12 40.34 -40.53 30.04
C PRO A 12 41.69 -40.60 30.85
N ASN A 13 41.95 -39.53 31.62
CA ASN A 13 42.78 -39.38 32.84
C ASN A 13 44.33 -39.16 32.79
N ASP A 14 44.71 -38.06 33.46
CA ASP A 14 45.96 -37.55 34.11
C ASP A 14 47.06 -38.60 34.46
N PRO A 15 48.38 -38.25 34.72
CA PRO A 15 48.83 -37.05 35.45
C PRO A 15 50.24 -36.45 35.14
N SER A 16 50.51 -35.29 35.77
CA SER A 16 51.73 -34.99 36.55
C SER A 16 52.85 -34.06 36.00
N GLN A 17 53.33 -33.25 36.96
CA GLN A 17 54.63 -32.57 37.14
C GLN A 17 54.84 -31.21 36.44
N GLY A 18 55.18 -30.11 37.13
CA GLY A 18 55.39 -29.93 38.57
C GLY A 18 56.00 -28.56 38.96
N ILE A 19 56.07 -28.34 40.29
CA ILE A 19 57.12 -27.58 41.04
C ILE A 19 56.95 -26.03 40.98
N LYS A 20 56.86 -25.21 42.04
CA LYS A 20 57.40 -25.12 43.43
C LYS A 20 56.56 -24.07 44.21
N GLU A 21 56.08 -24.21 45.45
CA GLU A 21 56.72 -24.35 46.78
C GLU A 21 56.74 -23.04 47.61
N LYS A 22 56.10 -23.08 48.80
CA LYS A 22 56.43 -22.47 50.13
C LYS A 22 55.14 -22.40 50.99
N VAL A 23 54.77 -23.40 51.80
CA VAL A 23 55.28 -23.88 53.12
C VAL A 23 55.17 -22.85 54.27
N LYS A 24 54.30 -23.14 55.27
CA LYS A 24 54.59 -23.39 56.72
C LYS A 24 53.26 -23.44 57.51
N ASP A 25 52.85 -24.60 58.04
CA ASP A 25 53.10 -25.11 59.42
C ASP A 25 52.32 -24.30 60.49
N LYS A 26 51.61 -24.83 61.51
CA LYS A 26 51.28 -26.17 62.01
C LYS A 26 50.47 -25.98 63.34
N VAL A 27 49.87 -27.07 63.83
CA VAL A 27 49.49 -27.39 65.23
C VAL A 27 48.06 -27.07 65.72
N SER A 28 47.34 -28.17 65.94
CA SER A 28 46.20 -28.37 66.84
C SER A 28 46.64 -28.62 68.29
N THR A 29 45.94 -28.04 69.27
CA THR A 29 45.93 -28.57 70.65
C THR A 29 44.57 -28.41 71.34
N SER A 30 44.24 -29.48 72.07
CA SER A 30 43.07 -29.82 72.89
C SER A 30 42.40 -28.72 73.73
N LYS A 31 41.06 -28.81 73.80
CA LYS A 31 40.15 -28.06 74.69
C LYS A 31 40.31 -28.48 76.17
N LYS A 32 40.50 -27.51 77.07
CA LYS A 32 40.17 -27.60 78.50
C LYS A 32 38.88 -26.81 78.76
N TYR A 33 37.88 -27.48 79.32
CA TYR A 33 36.58 -26.90 79.69
C TYR A 33 36.74 -25.91 80.85
N MET A 34 36.29 -24.66 80.66
CA MET A 34 36.19 -23.65 81.72
C MET A 34 34.72 -23.24 81.95
N PRO A 35 34.10 -23.61 83.08
CA PRO A 35 32.67 -23.36 83.34
C PRO A 35 32.32 -21.87 83.52
N ASN A 36 33.32 -20.99 83.70
CA ASN A 36 33.09 -19.54 83.82
C ASN A 36 32.91 -18.82 82.47
N LEU A 37 33.19 -19.48 81.33
CA LEU A 37 32.89 -18.97 80.00
C LEU A 37 31.42 -19.23 79.60
N LEU A 38 30.84 -20.35 80.05
CA LEU A 38 29.42 -20.66 79.82
C LEU A 38 28.48 -19.67 80.53
N LYS A 39 28.79 -19.22 81.75
CA LYS A 39 27.98 -18.21 82.45
C LYS A 39 28.09 -16.80 81.85
N LYS A 40 29.19 -16.48 81.15
CA LYS A 40 29.31 -15.25 80.35
C LYS A 40 28.50 -15.39 79.06
N ASP A 41 28.60 -16.53 78.36
CA ASP A 41 27.86 -16.81 77.13
C ASP A 41 26.34 -16.91 77.35
N GLU A 42 25.85 -17.39 78.50
CA GLU A 42 24.42 -17.40 78.83
C GLU A 42 23.87 -16.00 79.11
N LYS A 43 24.61 -15.15 79.85
CA LYS A 43 24.24 -13.73 80.02
C LYS A 43 24.35 -12.93 78.72
N GLN A 44 25.25 -13.31 77.82
CA GLN A 44 25.36 -12.71 76.49
C GLN A 44 24.23 -13.18 75.57
N LYS A 45 23.85 -14.47 75.63
CA LYS A 45 22.68 -15.01 74.91
C LYS A 45 21.35 -14.48 75.42
N GLU A 46 21.20 -14.20 76.71
CA GLU A 46 20.00 -13.51 77.24
C GLU A 46 19.94 -12.05 76.79
N LYS A 47 21.07 -11.33 76.79
CA LYS A 47 21.15 -9.97 76.24
C LYS A 47 20.90 -9.96 74.73
N ASP A 48 21.47 -10.91 73.99
CA ASP A 48 21.28 -11.06 72.55
C ASP A 48 19.84 -11.50 72.22
N GLN A 49 19.19 -12.34 73.04
CA GLN A 49 17.77 -12.66 72.86
C GLN A 49 16.84 -11.49 73.20
N VAL A 50 17.18 -10.64 74.18
CA VAL A 50 16.42 -9.41 74.46
C VAL A 50 16.64 -8.37 73.36
N ILE A 51 17.84 -8.30 72.76
CA ILE A 51 18.13 -7.46 71.60
C ILE A 51 17.43 -8.01 70.34
N ILE A 52 17.40 -9.33 70.13
CA ILE A 52 16.71 -9.97 69.00
C ILE A 52 15.18 -9.88 69.14
N LYS A 53 14.61 -10.02 70.35
CA LYS A 53 13.18 -9.79 70.61
C LYS A 53 12.77 -8.31 70.53
N ARG A 54 13.70 -7.37 70.72
CA ARG A 54 13.49 -5.92 70.48
C ARG A 54 13.81 -5.48 69.04
N ALA A 55 14.61 -6.24 68.29
CA ALA A 55 14.90 -6.02 66.88
C ALA A 55 13.88 -6.69 65.94
N SER A 56 13.05 -7.62 66.43
CA SER A 56 12.01 -8.30 65.64
C SER A 56 10.65 -7.59 65.62
N MET A 57 10.50 -6.40 66.21
CA MET A 57 9.29 -5.58 66.06
C MET A 57 9.61 -4.09 66.00
N LYS A 58 9.92 -3.63 64.79
CA LYS A 58 9.45 -2.37 64.17
C LYS A 58 10.02 -2.31 62.75
N ARG A 59 9.58 -3.23 61.88
CA ARG A 59 9.57 -2.88 60.45
C ARG A 59 8.53 -1.78 60.33
N SER A 60 9.00 -0.54 60.22
CA SER A 60 8.15 0.62 60.00
C SER A 60 7.12 0.25 58.95
N THR A 61 5.84 0.43 59.28
CA THR A 61 4.71 0.27 58.36
C THR A 61 4.99 0.99 57.03
N ALA A 62 5.81 2.05 57.01
CA ALA A 62 6.25 2.73 55.80
C ALA A 62 7.10 1.88 54.84
N THR A 63 7.89 0.91 55.32
CA THR A 63 8.72 0.06 54.44
C THR A 63 7.95 -1.13 53.85
N THR A 64 6.97 -1.66 54.59
CA THR A 64 6.05 -2.69 54.05
C THR A 64 5.03 -2.05 53.11
N ILE A 65 4.51 -0.86 53.46
CA ILE A 65 3.67 -0.04 52.57
C ILE A 65 4.47 0.39 51.33
N GLY A 66 5.73 0.77 51.47
CA GLY A 66 6.61 1.11 50.36
C GLY A 66 6.87 -0.04 49.40
N ARG A 67 7.05 -1.28 49.90
CA ARG A 67 7.20 -2.48 49.05
C ARG A 67 5.88 -2.92 48.41
N VAL A 68 4.75 -2.77 49.10
CA VAL A 68 3.40 -3.03 48.54
C VAL A 68 3.03 -1.98 47.50
N LEU A 69 3.41 -0.71 47.68
CA LEU A 69 3.24 0.35 46.69
C LEU A 69 4.18 0.17 45.49
N MET A 70 5.42 -0.29 45.69
CA MET A 70 6.34 -0.60 44.58
C MET A 70 5.85 -1.80 43.76
N ILE A 71 5.50 -2.92 44.41
CA ILE A 71 4.95 -4.10 43.72
C ILE A 71 3.58 -3.78 43.10
N GLY A 72 2.74 -3.01 43.80
CA GLY A 72 1.46 -2.50 43.28
C GLY A 72 1.65 -1.59 42.06
N SER A 73 2.65 -0.71 42.06
CA SER A 73 2.97 0.16 40.91
C SER A 73 3.53 -0.63 39.73
N ILE A 74 4.33 -1.68 39.97
CA ILE A 74 4.82 -2.57 38.90
C ILE A 74 3.68 -3.42 38.34
N VAL A 75 2.72 -3.85 39.17
CA VAL A 75 1.51 -4.56 38.71
C VAL A 75 0.56 -3.61 37.98
N ILE A 76 0.44 -2.33 38.39
CA ILE A 76 -0.37 -1.32 37.69
C ILE A 76 0.28 -0.91 36.37
N VAL A 77 1.62 -0.80 36.30
CA VAL A 77 2.34 -0.57 35.04
C VAL A 77 2.30 -1.81 34.16
N ALA A 78 2.43 -3.02 34.71
CA ALA A 78 2.27 -4.25 33.94
C ALA A 78 0.83 -4.48 33.45
N LEU A 79 -0.19 -4.13 34.24
CA LEU A 79 -1.60 -4.15 33.83
C LEU A 79 -1.94 -2.98 32.89
N GLY A 80 -1.29 -1.84 33.03
CA GLY A 80 -1.41 -0.70 32.09
C GLY A 80 -0.75 -1.00 30.75
N VAL A 81 0.40 -1.67 30.75
CA VAL A 81 1.07 -2.16 29.54
C VAL A 81 0.33 -3.37 28.96
N PHE A 82 -0.28 -4.24 29.77
CA PHE A 82 -1.10 -5.37 29.30
C PHE A 82 -2.48 -4.92 28.80
N SER A 83 -3.06 -3.85 29.37
CA SER A 83 -4.25 -3.16 28.86
C SER A 83 -3.94 -2.39 27.57
N ALA A 84 -2.79 -1.70 27.49
CA ALA A 84 -2.33 -1.04 26.28
C ALA A 84 -1.92 -2.02 25.17
N PHE A 85 -1.37 -3.19 25.50
CA PHE A 85 -1.10 -4.27 24.55
C PHE A 85 -2.36 -5.02 24.14
N ARG A 86 -3.34 -5.25 25.03
CA ARG A 86 -4.65 -5.84 24.66
C ARG A 86 -5.49 -4.88 23.81
N HIS A 87 -5.42 -3.57 24.04
CA HIS A 87 -6.06 -2.61 23.15
C HIS A 87 -5.33 -2.52 21.80
N ASN A 88 -3.99 -2.47 21.76
CA ASN A 88 -3.28 -2.34 20.47
C ASN A 88 -3.14 -3.64 19.64
N LEU A 89 -3.28 -4.84 20.22
CA LEU A 89 -3.25 -6.11 19.45
C LEU A 89 -4.64 -6.68 19.13
N VAL A 90 -5.71 -6.14 19.71
CA VAL A 90 -7.10 -6.52 19.38
C VAL A 90 -7.78 -5.47 18.48
N LEU A 91 -7.23 -4.25 18.37
CA LEU A 91 -7.72 -3.23 17.43
C LEU A 91 -7.37 -3.51 15.95
N SER A 92 -6.39 -4.35 15.64
CA SER A 92 -6.06 -4.66 14.23
C SER A 92 -6.89 -5.81 13.63
N ASP A 93 -7.64 -6.57 14.43
CA ASP A 93 -8.39 -7.75 13.97
C ASP A 93 -9.90 -7.68 14.25
N LEU A 94 -10.38 -6.57 14.83
CA LEU A 94 -11.81 -6.28 15.07
C LEU A 94 -12.31 -5.02 14.34
N GLU A 95 -11.42 -4.18 13.80
CA GLU A 95 -11.81 -3.02 12.98
C GLU A 95 -12.21 -3.44 11.55
N ASP A 96 -11.79 -4.63 11.10
CA ASP A 96 -12.15 -5.21 9.79
C ASP A 96 -13.45 -6.04 9.80
N GLN A 97 -14.12 -6.25 10.95
CA GLN A 97 -15.38 -7.01 11.02
C GLN A 97 -16.55 -6.38 11.81
N VAL A 98 -16.42 -5.15 12.33
CA VAL A 98 -17.57 -4.44 12.96
C VAL A 98 -17.75 -3.03 12.37
N SER A 99 -17.59 -2.90 11.05
CA SER A 99 -18.05 -1.73 10.28
C SER A 99 -19.48 -1.90 9.73
N ALA A 100 -20.26 -2.81 10.30
CA ALA A 100 -21.69 -2.95 9.99
C ALA A 100 -22.53 -2.55 11.20
N GLN A 101 -23.26 -1.44 11.02
CA GLN A 101 -24.33 -0.86 11.85
C GLN A 101 -23.94 0.30 12.77
N GLN A 102 -24.16 1.51 12.24
CA GLN A 102 -24.81 2.69 12.87
C GLN A 102 -24.18 3.22 14.18
N GLN A 103 -23.82 4.48 14.36
CA GLN A 103 -24.05 5.73 13.63
C GLN A 103 -23.23 6.75 14.45
N ASP A 104 -22.35 7.52 13.82
CA ASP A 104 -22.53 8.98 13.92
C ASP A 104 -22.05 9.67 12.65
N GLN A 105 -23.04 10.25 11.97
CA GLN A 105 -22.84 11.11 10.84
C GLN A 105 -22.35 12.47 11.33
N SER A 106 -21.11 12.76 11.03
CA SER A 106 -20.74 14.08 10.52
C SER A 106 -19.68 13.86 9.46
N PRO A 107 -19.97 14.07 8.17
CA PRO A 107 -18.92 14.11 7.18
C PRO A 107 -18.08 15.34 7.51
N LYS A 108 -16.96 15.17 8.21
CA LYS A 108 -15.80 16.02 7.93
C LYS A 108 -15.46 15.72 6.49
N LYS A 109 -16.08 16.50 5.60
CA LYS A 109 -15.64 16.67 4.23
C LYS A 109 -14.22 17.23 4.37
N ASN A 110 -13.23 16.35 4.51
CA ASN A 110 -11.83 16.68 4.27
C ASN A 110 -11.76 17.00 2.78
N GLN A 111 -12.22 18.20 2.42
CA GLN A 111 -11.83 18.81 1.17
C GLN A 111 -10.33 18.89 1.28
N ASN A 112 -9.64 18.17 0.38
CA ASN A 112 -8.20 18.22 0.36
C ASN A 112 -7.79 19.67 0.13
N THR A 113 -7.27 20.31 1.19
CA THR A 113 -6.86 21.72 1.16
C THR A 113 -5.51 21.89 0.48
N GLN A 114 -4.79 20.79 0.26
CA GLN A 114 -3.48 20.81 -0.35
C GLN A 114 -3.58 20.86 -1.87
N ASN A 115 -2.61 21.51 -2.49
CA ASN A 115 -2.53 21.58 -3.95
C ASN A 115 -2.05 20.24 -4.53
N LEU A 116 -2.99 19.35 -4.81
CA LEU A 116 -2.71 18.00 -5.31
C LEU A 116 -1.85 17.96 -6.58
N PRO A 117 -2.12 18.76 -7.63
CA PRO A 117 -1.23 18.82 -8.80
C PRO A 117 0.21 19.22 -8.48
N ALA A 118 0.40 20.14 -7.52
CA ALA A 118 1.74 20.55 -7.11
C ALA A 118 2.47 19.44 -6.33
N ILE A 119 1.76 18.73 -5.44
CA ILE A 119 2.29 17.56 -4.73
C ILE A 119 2.68 16.45 -5.71
N GLU A 120 1.82 16.17 -6.70
CA GLU A 120 2.10 15.20 -7.76
C GLU A 120 3.37 15.58 -8.54
N TYR A 121 3.43 16.80 -9.04
CA TYR A 121 4.60 17.30 -9.78
C TYR A 121 5.88 17.21 -8.95
N PHE A 122 5.85 17.71 -7.70
CA PHE A 122 6.98 17.66 -6.78
C PHE A 122 7.47 16.21 -6.55
N THR A 123 6.54 15.28 -6.31
CA THR A 123 6.87 13.88 -6.07
C THR A 123 7.48 13.22 -7.30
N ILE A 124 6.97 13.53 -8.50
CA ILE A 124 7.52 13.01 -9.77
C ILE A 124 8.96 13.50 -9.98
N GLN A 125 9.23 14.79 -9.71
CA GLN A 125 10.60 15.30 -9.82
C GLN A 125 11.54 14.65 -8.80
N PHE A 126 11.11 14.52 -7.54
CA PHE A 126 11.88 13.83 -6.52
C PHE A 126 12.17 12.38 -6.92
N ILE A 127 11.15 11.60 -7.32
CA ILE A 127 11.33 10.17 -7.59
C ILE A 127 12.24 9.92 -8.80
N ARG A 128 12.23 10.83 -9.78
CA ARG A 128 13.12 10.80 -10.93
C ARG A 128 14.59 10.84 -10.49
N HIS A 129 14.95 11.77 -9.61
CA HIS A 129 16.30 11.85 -9.05
C HIS A 129 16.60 10.68 -8.10
N TYR A 130 15.63 10.30 -7.27
CA TYR A 130 15.78 9.20 -6.32
C TYR A 130 16.11 7.86 -6.99
N THR A 131 15.45 7.56 -8.11
CA THR A 131 15.59 6.28 -8.84
C THR A 131 16.62 6.30 -9.96
N SER A 132 17.26 7.44 -10.24
CA SER A 132 18.38 7.54 -11.16
C SER A 132 19.69 7.35 -10.37
N ILE A 133 20.33 6.19 -10.53
CA ILE A 133 21.50 5.79 -9.74
C ILE A 133 22.61 5.40 -10.70
N GLU A 134 23.78 6.02 -10.56
CA GLU A 134 24.99 5.66 -11.29
C GLU A 134 26.14 5.44 -10.31
N PRO A 135 26.98 4.40 -10.49
CA PRO A 135 28.10 4.16 -9.60
C PRO A 135 29.19 5.24 -9.76
N GLY A 136 29.85 5.59 -8.66
CA GLY A 136 30.98 6.54 -8.63
C GLY A 136 30.72 7.73 -7.72
N GLU A 137 31.77 8.23 -7.06
CA GLU A 137 31.70 9.32 -6.07
C GLU A 137 31.16 10.63 -6.68
N ASP A 138 31.61 11.00 -7.88
CA ASP A 138 31.11 12.18 -8.58
C ASP A 138 29.59 12.08 -8.85
N LYS A 139 29.12 10.89 -9.23
CA LYS A 139 27.70 10.62 -9.51
C LYS A 139 26.85 10.55 -8.26
N GLN A 140 27.41 10.05 -7.16
CA GLN A 140 26.78 10.14 -5.85
C GLN A 140 26.58 11.60 -5.45
N LYS A 141 27.63 12.42 -5.55
CA LYS A 141 27.57 13.83 -5.17
C LYS A 141 26.59 14.64 -6.04
N GLU A 142 26.61 14.43 -7.37
CA GLU A 142 25.62 15.04 -8.28
C GLU A 142 24.18 14.70 -7.85
N ARG A 143 23.95 13.45 -7.41
CA ARG A 143 22.63 13.01 -6.94
C ARG A 143 22.28 13.61 -5.58
N GLU A 144 23.20 13.64 -4.62
CA GLU A 144 22.99 14.30 -3.31
C GLU A 144 22.57 15.77 -3.51
N GLU A 145 23.28 16.50 -4.37
CA GLU A 145 22.99 17.91 -4.70
C GLU A 145 21.60 18.06 -5.33
N ALA A 146 21.23 17.15 -6.26
CA ALA A 146 19.92 17.15 -6.88
C ALA A 146 18.79 16.81 -5.88
N LEU A 147 19.04 15.94 -4.91
CA LEU A 147 18.05 15.53 -3.91
C LEU A 147 17.90 16.54 -2.77
N GLN A 148 18.91 17.34 -2.49
CA GLN A 148 18.93 18.26 -1.36
C GLN A 148 17.74 19.24 -1.36
N SER A 149 17.28 19.71 -2.52
CA SER A 149 16.12 20.61 -2.61
C SER A 149 14.78 19.94 -2.32
N PHE A 150 14.73 18.60 -2.32
CA PHE A 150 13.53 17.83 -2.07
C PHE A 150 13.46 17.33 -0.63
N LEU A 151 14.60 17.00 -0.02
CA LEU A 151 14.64 16.36 1.29
C LEU A 151 14.52 17.37 2.43
N ALA A 152 13.73 17.03 3.45
CA ALA A 152 13.73 17.77 4.69
C ALA A 152 15.08 17.69 5.40
N THR A 153 15.47 18.77 6.08
CA THR A 153 16.71 18.84 6.85
C THR A 153 16.79 17.69 7.86
N GLY A 154 17.92 16.98 7.87
CA GLY A 154 18.18 15.87 8.79
C GLY A 154 17.92 14.48 8.21
N LEU A 155 17.34 14.39 7.02
CA LEU A 155 17.33 13.13 6.26
C LEU A 155 18.71 12.81 5.67
N ASP A 156 18.93 11.52 5.41
CA ASP A 156 20.07 11.03 4.65
C ASP A 156 20.14 11.73 3.28
N LYS A 157 21.30 12.28 2.91
CA LYS A 157 21.47 13.09 1.70
C LYS A 157 21.26 12.31 0.40
N ASP A 158 21.48 10.99 0.45
CA ASP A 158 21.22 10.06 -0.62
C ASP A 158 19.84 9.40 -0.53
N ALA A 159 19.00 9.86 0.40
CA ALA A 159 17.70 9.28 0.70
C ALA A 159 17.79 7.76 0.98
N GLY A 160 18.89 7.31 1.60
CA GLY A 160 19.07 5.94 2.08
C GLY A 160 19.56 4.93 1.03
N ILE A 161 20.14 5.38 -0.09
CA ILE A 161 20.80 4.49 -1.05
C ILE A 161 22.20 4.11 -0.55
N ASP A 162 22.50 2.81 -0.51
CA ASP A 162 23.83 2.30 -0.21
C ASP A 162 24.73 2.32 -1.46
N TYR A 163 25.41 3.45 -1.65
CA TYR A 163 26.31 3.68 -2.77
C TYR A 163 27.54 2.76 -2.78
N ALA A 164 27.93 2.20 -1.63
CA ALA A 164 29.07 1.27 -1.55
C ALA A 164 28.81 -0.04 -2.31
N ASN A 165 27.54 -0.38 -2.54
CA ASN A 165 27.12 -1.65 -3.12
C ASN A 165 26.28 -1.49 -4.40
N VAL A 166 26.36 -0.37 -5.10
CA VAL A 166 25.63 -0.13 -6.36
C VAL A 166 26.20 -1.05 -7.47
N PRO A 167 25.43 -2.03 -7.97
CA PRO A 167 25.97 -3.07 -8.86
C PRO A 167 26.06 -2.66 -10.33
N GLY A 168 25.57 -1.47 -10.67
CA GLY A 168 25.43 -0.96 -12.04
C GLY A 168 24.57 0.29 -12.07
N ILE A 169 24.15 0.68 -13.27
CA ILE A 169 23.33 1.88 -13.48
C ILE A 169 21.86 1.51 -13.31
N GLN A 170 21.07 2.40 -12.70
CA GLN A 170 19.62 2.40 -12.76
C GLN A 170 19.15 3.71 -13.39
N ARG A 171 18.45 3.62 -14.51
CA ARG A 171 17.88 4.76 -15.22
C ARG A 171 16.40 4.86 -14.94
N TYR A 172 15.94 6.06 -14.60
CA TYR A 172 14.52 6.39 -14.57
C TYR A 172 13.95 6.41 -16.00
N ASP A 173 12.85 5.70 -16.23
CA ASP A 173 12.13 5.71 -17.51
C ASP A 173 10.86 6.56 -17.42
N SER A 174 9.99 6.26 -16.44
CA SER A 174 8.74 6.99 -16.22
C SER A 174 8.18 6.77 -14.81
N SER A 175 7.22 7.59 -14.40
CA SER A 175 6.46 7.36 -13.16
C SER A 175 5.04 7.89 -13.25
N ASP A 176 4.14 7.24 -12.53
CA ASP A 176 2.73 7.60 -12.42
C ASP A 176 2.33 7.65 -10.94
N VAL A 177 1.68 8.72 -10.51
CA VAL A 177 1.09 8.76 -9.17
C VAL A 177 -0.13 7.84 -9.15
N VAL A 178 -0.10 6.85 -8.25
CA VAL A 178 -1.17 5.86 -8.06
C VAL A 178 -2.26 6.41 -7.15
N SER A 179 -1.88 7.10 -6.07
CA SER A 179 -2.83 7.77 -5.18
C SER A 179 -2.13 8.81 -4.31
N ILE A 180 -2.86 9.84 -3.91
CA ILE A 180 -2.44 10.80 -2.89
C ILE A 180 -3.43 10.70 -1.74
N LYS A 181 -2.93 10.39 -0.53
CA LYS A 181 -3.72 10.31 0.69
C LYS A 181 -3.24 11.38 1.65
N GLN A 182 -4.06 12.40 1.86
CA GLN A 182 -3.82 13.39 2.89
C GLN A 182 -3.86 12.72 4.27
N LYS A 183 -2.79 12.88 5.07
CA LYS A 183 -2.66 12.37 6.44
C LYS A 183 -3.13 13.41 7.46
N ASP A 184 -2.74 14.66 7.24
CA ASP A 184 -3.12 15.82 8.05
C ASP A 184 -3.17 17.08 7.17
N GLU A 185 -3.33 18.26 7.76
CA GLU A 185 -3.49 19.52 7.02
C GLU A 185 -2.34 19.84 6.05
N ARG A 186 -1.13 19.33 6.29
CA ARG A 186 0.07 19.65 5.50
C ARG A 186 0.85 18.43 5.02
N THR A 187 0.49 17.23 5.46
CA THR A 187 1.19 16.00 5.10
C THR A 187 0.34 15.13 4.21
N SER A 188 0.94 14.64 3.13
CA SER A 188 0.34 13.70 2.21
C SER A 188 1.25 12.49 2.00
N ASP A 189 0.64 11.30 2.01
CA ASP A 189 1.25 10.06 1.57
C ASP A 189 0.98 9.88 0.07
N VAL A 190 2.02 9.94 -0.74
CA VAL A 190 1.96 9.79 -2.20
C VAL A 190 2.44 8.41 -2.58
N SER A 191 1.54 7.59 -3.12
CA SER A 191 1.86 6.29 -3.69
C SER A 191 2.24 6.47 -5.16
N ILE A 192 3.44 6.06 -5.55
CA ILE A 192 3.97 6.27 -6.90
C ILE A 192 4.47 4.96 -7.51
N LYS A 193 4.14 4.73 -8.77
CA LYS A 193 4.68 3.68 -9.62
C LYS A 193 5.84 4.26 -10.41
N VAL A 194 6.96 3.54 -10.48
CA VAL A 194 8.15 3.97 -11.22
C VAL A 194 8.61 2.83 -12.13
N ASN A 195 8.86 3.13 -13.39
CA ASN A 195 9.52 2.21 -14.31
C ASN A 195 10.98 2.61 -14.43
N VAL A 196 11.86 1.63 -14.31
CA VAL A 196 13.31 1.83 -14.39
C VAL A 196 13.94 0.78 -15.28
N THR A 197 15.08 1.15 -15.87
CA THR A 197 15.96 0.25 -16.60
C THR A 197 17.28 0.14 -15.86
N SER A 198 17.59 -1.06 -15.37
CA SER A 198 18.90 -1.37 -14.79
C SER A 198 19.84 -1.86 -15.87
N VAL A 199 21.07 -1.34 -15.88
CA VAL A 199 22.15 -1.75 -16.78
C VAL A 199 23.32 -2.23 -15.95
N LYS A 200 23.73 -3.47 -16.19
CA LYS A 200 24.88 -4.07 -15.52
C LYS A 200 25.86 -4.61 -16.56
N GLU A 201 27.14 -4.34 -16.37
CA GLU A 201 28.20 -4.98 -17.15
C GLU A 201 28.36 -6.42 -16.64
N VAL A 202 28.21 -7.38 -17.56
CA VAL A 202 28.40 -8.80 -17.29
C VAL A 202 29.50 -9.34 -18.19
N GLU A 203 30.38 -10.15 -17.60
CA GLU A 203 31.41 -10.87 -18.35
C GLU A 203 30.83 -12.18 -18.86
N THR A 204 30.70 -12.30 -20.18
CA THR A 204 30.35 -13.53 -20.85
C THR A 204 31.61 -14.23 -21.34
N LYS A 205 31.81 -15.46 -20.88
CA LYS A 205 32.86 -16.33 -21.38
C LYS A 205 32.35 -17.10 -22.60
N SER A 206 32.99 -16.90 -23.74
CA SER A 206 32.76 -17.68 -24.96
C SER A 206 34.04 -18.40 -25.35
N LYS A 207 33.93 -19.48 -26.14
CA LYS A 207 35.11 -20.09 -26.77
C LYS A 207 35.23 -19.54 -28.18
N ASP A 208 36.43 -19.12 -28.56
CA ASP A 208 36.71 -18.79 -29.95
C ASP A 208 36.76 -20.06 -30.83
N LYS A 209 36.93 -19.88 -32.14
CA LYS A 209 36.99 -20.99 -33.12
C LYS A 209 38.15 -21.97 -32.86
N ASP A 210 39.14 -21.54 -32.08
CA ASP A 210 40.32 -22.32 -31.71
C ASP A 210 40.21 -22.93 -30.29
N GLY A 211 39.05 -22.78 -29.63
CA GLY A 211 38.77 -23.34 -28.31
C GLY A 211 39.35 -22.57 -27.13
N LYS A 212 39.98 -21.39 -27.35
CA LYS A 212 40.45 -20.51 -26.28
C LYS A 212 39.30 -19.72 -25.67
N GLU A 213 39.38 -19.53 -24.36
CA GLU A 213 38.38 -18.81 -23.57
C GLU A 213 38.53 -17.31 -23.83
N LYS A 214 37.50 -16.69 -24.42
CA LYS A 214 37.39 -15.25 -24.67
C LYS A 214 36.39 -14.67 -23.67
N VAL A 215 36.84 -13.71 -22.87
CA VAL A 215 35.96 -12.93 -21.99
C VAL A 215 35.48 -11.71 -22.76
N GLU A 216 34.18 -11.63 -23.02
CA GLU A 216 33.53 -10.46 -23.60
C GLU A 216 32.68 -9.77 -22.54
N LYS A 217 32.91 -8.48 -22.35
CA LYS A 217 32.07 -7.61 -21.53
C LYS A 217 30.84 -7.21 -22.33
N LYS A 218 29.66 -7.48 -21.80
CA LYS A 218 28.38 -7.10 -22.40
C LYS A 218 27.52 -6.39 -21.37
N ASN A 219 26.78 -5.37 -21.81
CA ASN A 219 25.76 -4.75 -20.99
C ASN A 219 24.48 -5.59 -21.03
N GLU A 220 24.00 -6.00 -19.86
CA GLU A 220 22.69 -6.60 -19.67
C GLU A 220 21.72 -5.52 -19.18
N GLU A 221 20.61 -5.33 -19.90
CA GLU A 221 19.54 -4.40 -19.52
C GLU A 221 18.34 -5.16 -18.97
N LYS A 222 17.81 -4.72 -17.83
CA LYS A 222 16.61 -5.26 -17.19
C LYS A 222 15.63 -4.15 -16.86
N LYS A 223 14.39 -4.31 -17.31
CA LYS A 223 13.29 -3.41 -16.96
C LYS A 223 12.62 -3.89 -15.67
N ALA A 224 12.32 -2.96 -14.78
CA ALA A 224 11.60 -3.24 -13.55
C ALA A 224 10.53 -2.16 -13.30
N THR A 225 9.45 -2.57 -12.63
CA THR A 225 8.46 -1.66 -12.08
C THR A 225 8.57 -1.69 -10.57
N LEU A 226 8.77 -0.51 -9.98
CA LEU A 226 8.89 -0.28 -8.55
C LEU A 226 7.70 0.53 -8.05
N TYR A 227 7.37 0.38 -6.78
CA TYR A 227 6.28 1.08 -6.13
C TYR A 227 6.77 1.65 -4.81
N TYR A 228 6.65 2.96 -4.65
CA TYR A 228 7.10 3.69 -3.47
C TYR A 228 5.97 4.49 -2.82
N LEU A 229 5.99 4.54 -1.49
CA LEU A 229 5.27 5.50 -0.70
C LEU A 229 6.22 6.64 -0.34
N VAL A 230 5.89 7.85 -0.78
CA VAL A 230 6.66 9.07 -0.49
C VAL A 230 5.81 9.97 0.39
N ARG A 231 6.34 10.38 1.54
CA ARG A 231 5.65 11.30 2.44
C ARG A 231 6.09 12.74 2.18
N VAL A 232 5.14 13.56 1.75
CA VAL A 232 5.36 14.95 1.35
C VAL A 232 4.71 15.90 2.37
N TYR A 233 5.49 16.88 2.82
CA TYR A 233 5.04 17.98 3.67
C TYR A 233 4.95 19.27 2.86
N GLU A 234 3.85 20.00 3.01
CA GLU A 234 3.63 21.33 2.45
C GLU A 234 4.02 22.40 3.47
N GLY A 235 5.18 23.01 3.24
CA GLY A 235 5.66 24.15 4.00
C GLY A 235 5.20 25.48 3.41
N LYS A 236 5.56 26.58 4.07
CA LYS A 236 5.24 27.95 3.61
C LYS A 236 5.86 28.30 2.25
N ASN A 237 7.01 27.70 1.94
CA ASN A 237 7.85 28.07 0.80
C ASN A 237 7.94 26.96 -0.27
N GLY A 238 7.15 25.90 -0.15
CA GLY A 238 7.19 24.75 -1.05
C GLY A 238 6.98 23.42 -0.34
N TYR A 239 7.43 22.34 -0.99
CA TYR A 239 7.22 20.98 -0.55
C TYR A 239 8.53 20.32 -0.12
N SER A 240 8.45 19.35 0.79
CA SER A 240 9.61 18.56 1.20
C SER A 240 9.22 17.11 1.45
N VAL A 241 10.09 16.19 1.10
CA VAL A 241 10.01 14.79 1.51
C VAL A 241 10.49 14.70 2.94
N ILE A 242 9.65 14.18 3.84
CA ILE A 242 9.93 14.14 5.29
C ILE A 242 10.23 12.74 5.82
N ASP A 243 10.26 11.74 4.94
CA ASP A 243 10.59 10.36 5.27
C ASP A 243 11.24 9.68 4.07
N LEU A 244 12.06 8.65 4.31
CA LEU A 244 12.69 7.90 3.22
C LEU A 244 11.63 7.13 2.42
N PRO A 245 11.73 7.08 1.07
CA PRO A 245 10.75 6.36 0.25
C PRO A 245 10.63 4.90 0.66
N GLN A 246 9.40 4.46 0.99
CA GLN A 246 9.15 3.08 1.43
C GLN A 246 8.66 2.24 0.27
N PRO A 247 9.29 1.10 -0.08
CA PRO A 247 8.74 0.20 -1.07
C PRO A 247 7.42 -0.38 -0.55
N TYR A 248 6.43 -0.52 -1.42
CA TYR A 248 5.16 -1.17 -1.08
C TYR A 248 4.63 -1.99 -2.25
N MET A 249 3.63 -2.84 -2.00
CA MET A 249 2.91 -3.54 -3.07
C MET A 249 1.52 -2.90 -3.20
N PRO A 250 1.10 -2.42 -4.39
CA PRO A 250 -0.24 -1.89 -4.57
C PRO A 250 -1.29 -2.99 -4.41
N LYS A 251 -2.47 -2.63 -3.92
CA LYS A 251 -3.64 -3.53 -3.95
C LYS A 251 -3.99 -3.83 -5.40
N SER A 252 -4.40 -5.07 -5.68
CA SER A 252 -4.87 -5.45 -7.01
C SER A 252 -6.07 -4.60 -7.43
N ASN A 253 -6.16 -4.28 -8.73
CA ASN A 253 -7.31 -3.57 -9.28
C ASN A 253 -8.62 -4.23 -8.84
N GLN A 254 -9.54 -3.44 -8.29
CA GLN A 254 -10.85 -3.92 -7.90
C GLN A 254 -11.71 -4.11 -9.15
N ARG A 255 -12.27 -5.31 -9.33
CA ARG A 255 -13.33 -5.53 -10.31
C ARG A 255 -14.64 -5.08 -9.67
N ALA A 256 -15.29 -4.08 -10.26
CA ALA A 256 -16.65 -3.73 -9.93
C ALA A 256 -17.61 -4.65 -10.68
N THR A 257 -18.63 -5.16 -9.98
CA THR A 257 -19.77 -5.80 -10.65
C THR A 257 -20.81 -4.75 -10.92
N VAL A 258 -21.34 -4.79 -12.12
CA VAL A 258 -22.29 -3.83 -12.62
C VAL A 258 -23.62 -4.55 -12.84
N THR A 259 -24.72 -3.98 -12.36
CA THR A 259 -26.06 -4.55 -12.59
C THR A 259 -26.99 -3.57 -13.27
N GLU A 260 -27.82 -4.10 -14.16
CA GLU A 260 -28.90 -3.36 -14.78
C GLU A 260 -30.17 -3.42 -13.92
N ASN A 261 -30.84 -2.28 -13.76
CA ASN A 261 -32.17 -2.23 -13.17
C ASN A 261 -33.22 -2.48 -14.27
N GLU A 262 -33.96 -3.59 -14.18
CA GLU A 262 -35.00 -3.96 -15.15
C GLU A 262 -36.42 -3.48 -14.75
N GLU A 263 -36.56 -2.72 -13.67
CA GLU A 263 -37.86 -2.23 -13.22
C GLU A 263 -38.53 -1.34 -14.30
N ASN A 264 -39.81 -1.59 -14.59
CA ASN A 264 -40.63 -0.85 -15.58
C ASN A 264 -40.22 -1.04 -17.05
N LYS A 265 -39.59 -2.17 -17.38
CA LYS A 265 -39.39 -2.58 -18.77
C LYS A 265 -40.74 -2.65 -19.48
N ASN A 266 -40.83 -2.00 -20.64
CA ASN A 266 -42.03 -1.97 -21.46
C ASN A 266 -42.28 -3.36 -22.07
N THR A 267 -43.50 -3.87 -21.90
CA THR A 267 -43.94 -5.17 -22.42
C THR A 267 -44.71 -5.07 -23.73
N ASP A 268 -45.01 -3.85 -24.20
CA ASP A 268 -45.69 -3.63 -25.48
C ASP A 268 -44.74 -3.88 -26.67
N ALA A 269 -44.96 -4.99 -27.36
CA ALA A 269 -44.17 -5.39 -28.52
C ALA A 269 -44.26 -4.40 -29.70
N VAL A 270 -45.40 -3.72 -29.89
CA VAL A 270 -45.58 -2.75 -30.98
C VAL A 270 -44.70 -1.54 -30.72
N VAL A 271 -44.80 -0.95 -29.54
CA VAL A 271 -43.98 0.20 -29.15
C VAL A 271 -42.50 -0.15 -29.21
N ASN A 272 -42.12 -1.33 -28.72
CA ASN A 272 -40.72 -1.78 -28.75
C ASN A 272 -40.17 -1.88 -30.20
N ASN A 273 -40.96 -2.41 -31.13
CA ASN A 273 -40.56 -2.52 -32.54
C ASN A 273 -40.49 -1.15 -33.25
N GLU A 274 -41.43 -0.25 -32.96
CA GLU A 274 -41.41 1.12 -33.49
C GLU A 274 -40.17 1.88 -33.02
N VAL A 275 -39.85 1.79 -31.73
CA VAL A 275 -38.66 2.40 -31.12
C VAL A 275 -37.38 1.82 -31.72
N GLN A 276 -37.31 0.50 -31.91
CA GLN A 276 -36.17 -0.13 -32.57
C GLN A 276 -35.99 0.42 -33.99
N SER A 277 -37.04 0.45 -34.80
CA SER A 277 -36.99 0.93 -36.18
C SER A 277 -36.58 2.41 -36.27
N PHE A 278 -37.07 3.23 -35.34
CA PHE A 278 -36.67 4.63 -35.18
C PHE A 278 -35.17 4.76 -34.89
N LEU A 279 -34.67 4.00 -33.91
CA LEU A 279 -33.25 4.07 -33.53
C LEU A 279 -32.33 3.49 -34.62
N GLU A 280 -32.74 2.46 -35.37
CA GLU A 280 -31.97 1.98 -36.53
C GLU A 280 -31.83 3.06 -37.60
N SER A 281 -32.91 3.78 -37.88
CA SER A 281 -32.91 4.92 -38.82
C SER A 281 -32.03 6.06 -38.33
N PHE A 282 -32.09 6.34 -37.02
CA PHE A 282 -31.20 7.29 -36.36
C PHE A 282 -29.75 6.87 -36.55
N PHE A 283 -29.34 5.66 -36.18
CA PHE A 283 -27.94 5.25 -36.22
C PHE A 283 -27.35 5.19 -37.65
N LYS A 284 -28.16 4.80 -38.64
CA LYS A 284 -27.77 4.90 -40.07
C LYS A 284 -27.46 6.34 -40.47
N THR A 285 -28.23 7.31 -39.97
CA THR A 285 -28.03 8.74 -40.26
C THR A 285 -26.90 9.33 -39.42
N TYR A 286 -26.86 8.99 -38.14
CA TYR A 286 -25.87 9.42 -37.15
C TYR A 286 -24.44 9.09 -37.59
N THR A 287 -24.24 7.93 -38.22
CA THR A 287 -22.94 7.45 -38.69
C THR A 287 -22.59 7.91 -40.10
N ALA A 288 -23.57 8.31 -40.92
CA ALA A 288 -23.34 8.68 -42.31
C ALA A 288 -22.50 9.96 -42.44
N LYS A 289 -21.62 9.98 -43.43
CA LYS A 289 -20.74 11.11 -43.75
C LYS A 289 -21.52 12.32 -44.27
N ASP A 290 -22.41 12.11 -45.23
CA ASP A 290 -23.05 13.22 -45.95
C ASP A 290 -24.47 13.53 -45.43
N ARG A 291 -24.79 13.11 -44.19
CA ARG A 291 -26.13 13.27 -43.60
C ARG A 291 -26.08 13.86 -42.19
N SER A 292 -25.03 14.60 -41.85
CA SER A 292 -24.89 15.19 -40.52
C SER A 292 -26.00 16.17 -40.17
N ASP A 293 -26.51 16.94 -41.14
CA ASP A 293 -27.65 17.84 -40.89
C ASP A 293 -28.97 17.08 -40.68
N ASP A 294 -29.12 15.91 -41.30
CA ASP A 294 -30.33 15.09 -41.16
C ASP A 294 -30.51 14.55 -39.74
N THR A 295 -29.44 14.46 -38.94
CA THR A 295 -29.55 14.02 -37.54
C THR A 295 -30.40 14.97 -36.72
N LYS A 296 -30.48 16.25 -37.11
CA LYS A 296 -31.30 17.27 -36.43
C LYS A 296 -32.79 16.91 -36.41
N PHE A 297 -33.28 16.17 -37.41
CA PHE A 297 -34.69 15.76 -37.47
C PHE A 297 -35.06 14.67 -36.45
N PHE A 298 -34.07 14.00 -35.86
CA PHE A 298 -34.30 12.98 -34.84
C PHE A 298 -34.40 13.58 -33.43
N PHE A 299 -33.97 14.82 -33.21
CA PHE A 299 -33.95 15.45 -31.89
C PHE A 299 -35.09 16.45 -31.73
N LYS A 300 -35.67 16.49 -30.52
CA LYS A 300 -36.63 17.55 -30.17
C LYS A 300 -35.98 18.94 -30.21
N ASP A 301 -34.75 19.00 -29.74
CA ASP A 301 -33.90 20.18 -29.76
C ASP A 301 -32.74 19.93 -30.72
N SER A 302 -32.87 20.48 -31.94
CA SER A 302 -31.89 20.31 -33.02
C SER A 302 -30.48 20.79 -32.65
N SER A 303 -30.35 21.71 -31.68
CA SER A 303 -29.04 22.20 -31.23
C SER A 303 -28.22 21.13 -30.48
N LYS A 304 -28.90 20.09 -29.97
CA LYS A 304 -28.28 18.95 -29.30
C LYS A 304 -27.91 17.82 -30.25
N ALA A 305 -28.30 17.91 -31.52
CA ALA A 305 -28.01 16.87 -32.49
C ALA A 305 -26.50 16.79 -32.76
N GLN A 306 -25.99 15.57 -32.78
CA GLN A 306 -24.61 15.27 -33.12
C GLN A 306 -24.58 14.24 -34.25
N SER A 307 -23.46 14.16 -34.96
CA SER A 307 -23.20 13.17 -36.00
C SER A 307 -21.77 12.69 -35.87
N LEU A 308 -21.54 11.41 -36.15
CA LEU A 308 -20.20 10.85 -36.30
C LEU A 308 -19.61 11.15 -37.68
N ASN A 309 -20.37 11.68 -38.64
CA ASN A 309 -19.86 12.16 -39.93
C ASN A 309 -18.87 11.18 -40.60
N GLY A 310 -19.25 9.90 -40.70
CA GLY A 310 -18.43 8.87 -41.32
C GLY A 310 -17.21 8.39 -40.52
N LEU A 311 -17.01 8.86 -39.28
CA LEU A 311 -15.94 8.37 -38.40
C LEU A 311 -16.08 6.87 -38.08
N MET A 312 -17.33 6.39 -38.07
CA MET A 312 -17.67 4.99 -37.85
C MET A 312 -18.80 4.60 -38.80
N ASN A 313 -18.85 3.32 -39.21
CA ASN A 313 -19.93 2.74 -39.99
C ASN A 313 -20.90 1.98 -39.09
N TYR A 314 -22.20 2.23 -39.23
CA TYR A 314 -23.22 1.40 -38.58
C TYR A 314 -23.24 -0.03 -39.15
N LYS A 315 -23.29 -1.04 -38.27
CA LYS A 315 -23.43 -2.46 -38.65
C LYS A 315 -24.73 -3.08 -38.17
N SER A 316 -25.01 -2.99 -36.87
CA SER A 316 -26.23 -3.56 -36.29
C SER A 316 -26.56 -2.91 -34.96
N MET A 317 -27.80 -3.11 -34.51
CA MET A 317 -28.25 -2.74 -33.17
C MET A 317 -28.83 -3.98 -32.48
N ASN A 318 -28.42 -4.19 -31.24
CA ASN A 318 -28.74 -5.35 -30.42
C ASN A 318 -29.15 -4.88 -29.00
N ASN A 319 -29.72 -5.78 -28.20
CA ASN A 319 -30.04 -5.56 -26.78
C ASN A 319 -30.86 -4.28 -26.54
N VAL A 320 -31.91 -4.07 -27.34
CA VAL A 320 -32.81 -2.94 -27.19
C VAL A 320 -33.78 -3.22 -26.04
N SER A 321 -33.69 -2.43 -24.97
CA SER A 321 -34.59 -2.45 -23.83
C SER A 321 -35.29 -1.10 -23.72
N VAL A 322 -36.62 -1.10 -23.73
CA VAL A 322 -37.44 0.11 -23.59
C VAL A 322 -38.07 0.10 -22.21
N TYR A 323 -38.09 1.25 -21.53
CA TYR A 323 -38.65 1.43 -20.20
C TYR A 323 -39.61 2.61 -20.23
N GLU A 324 -40.79 2.45 -19.62
CA GLU A 324 -41.75 3.54 -19.53
C GLU A 324 -41.39 4.50 -18.39
N LYS A 325 -41.46 5.80 -18.64
CA LYS A 325 -41.19 6.79 -17.62
C LYS A 325 -42.44 6.99 -16.76
N LYS A 326 -42.41 6.54 -15.50
CA LYS A 326 -43.53 6.61 -14.53
C LYS A 326 -44.25 7.98 -14.47
N SER A 327 -43.52 9.07 -14.67
CA SER A 327 -44.01 10.44 -14.46
C SER A 327 -44.59 11.13 -15.70
N THR A 328 -44.48 10.55 -16.90
CA THR A 328 -44.87 11.23 -18.14
C THR A 328 -45.35 10.24 -19.18
N LYS A 329 -46.65 10.27 -19.49
CA LYS A 329 -47.22 9.45 -20.58
C LYS A 329 -46.48 9.78 -21.89
N SER A 330 -46.21 8.75 -22.70
CA SER A 330 -45.55 8.86 -24.00
C SER A 330 -44.07 9.27 -23.98
N GLN A 331 -43.39 9.14 -22.84
CA GLN A 331 -41.92 9.22 -22.76
C GLN A 331 -41.31 7.89 -22.35
N TYR A 332 -40.23 7.52 -23.02
CA TYR A 332 -39.53 6.26 -22.81
C TYR A 332 -38.04 6.50 -22.54
N ILE A 333 -37.46 5.61 -21.74
CA ILE A 333 -36.01 5.44 -21.65
C ILE A 333 -35.67 4.21 -22.48
N VAL A 334 -34.70 4.32 -23.39
CA VAL A 334 -34.30 3.21 -24.25
C VAL A 334 -32.83 2.96 -24.07
N ARG A 335 -32.46 1.72 -23.78
CA ARG A 335 -31.08 1.27 -23.78
C ARG A 335 -30.86 0.35 -24.96
N CYS A 336 -29.76 0.54 -25.68
CA CYS A 336 -29.39 -0.35 -26.76
C CYS A 336 -27.87 -0.47 -26.87
N SER A 337 -27.42 -1.54 -27.52
CA SER A 337 -26.03 -1.73 -27.90
C SER A 337 -25.91 -1.67 -29.42
N VAL A 338 -25.04 -0.81 -29.93
CA VAL A 338 -24.83 -0.64 -31.36
C VAL A 338 -23.43 -1.12 -31.72
N LYS A 339 -23.38 -1.96 -32.76
CA LYS A 339 -22.12 -2.37 -33.36
C LYS A 339 -21.72 -1.36 -34.43
N LEU A 340 -20.56 -0.76 -34.24
CA LEU A 340 -19.96 0.19 -35.16
C LEU A 340 -18.63 -0.37 -35.68
N GLU A 341 -18.25 0.00 -36.90
CA GLU A 341 -16.99 -0.39 -37.53
C GLU A 341 -16.16 0.84 -37.86
N GLN A 342 -14.87 0.81 -37.51
CA GLN A 342 -13.94 1.85 -37.94
C GLN A 342 -13.59 1.61 -39.43
N PRO A 343 -13.82 2.58 -40.33
CA PRO A 343 -13.79 2.37 -41.79
C PRO A 343 -12.39 2.08 -42.39
N VAL A 344 -11.31 2.49 -41.72
CA VAL A 344 -9.92 2.31 -42.15
C VAL A 344 -9.36 0.95 -41.73
N THR A 345 -9.66 0.50 -40.51
CA THR A 345 -9.10 -0.72 -39.92
C THR A 345 -10.05 -1.92 -40.00
N GLY A 346 -11.34 -1.68 -40.22
CA GLY A 346 -12.37 -2.72 -40.18
C GLY A 346 -12.67 -3.24 -38.77
N ILE A 347 -12.11 -2.65 -37.73
CA ILE A 347 -12.33 -3.07 -36.33
C ILE A 347 -13.78 -2.75 -35.94
N GLN A 348 -14.49 -3.75 -35.43
CA GLN A 348 -15.85 -3.62 -34.94
C GLN A 348 -15.88 -3.53 -33.41
N SER A 349 -16.63 -2.59 -32.87
CA SER A 349 -16.82 -2.37 -31.43
C SER A 349 -18.29 -2.16 -31.08
N ASN A 350 -18.69 -2.61 -29.89
CA ASN A 350 -20.03 -2.41 -29.37
C ASN A 350 -20.05 -1.16 -28.47
N HIS A 351 -21.06 -0.31 -28.67
CA HIS A 351 -21.27 0.92 -27.92
C HIS A 351 -22.67 0.93 -27.35
N SER A 352 -22.79 1.08 -26.03
CA SER A 352 -24.09 1.11 -25.35
C SER A 352 -24.55 2.54 -25.15
N TYR A 353 -25.80 2.82 -25.55
CA TYR A 353 -26.43 4.12 -25.42
C TYR A 353 -27.72 4.04 -24.60
N GLU A 354 -27.97 5.08 -23.81
CA GLU A 354 -29.27 5.36 -23.19
C GLU A 354 -29.86 6.61 -23.85
N PHE A 355 -31.10 6.47 -24.31
CA PHE A 355 -31.90 7.54 -24.88
C PHE A 355 -33.07 7.86 -23.96
N SER A 356 -33.41 9.14 -23.85
CA SER A 356 -34.76 9.54 -23.48
C SER A 356 -35.47 9.99 -24.74
N ILE A 357 -36.58 9.35 -25.08
CA ILE A 357 -37.37 9.64 -26.28
C ILE A 357 -38.80 10.01 -25.89
N GLN A 358 -39.45 10.79 -26.76
CA GLN A 358 -40.85 11.17 -26.65
C GLN A 358 -41.59 10.73 -27.92
N ARG A 359 -42.77 10.13 -27.74
CA ARG A 359 -43.71 9.90 -28.84
C ARG A 359 -44.53 11.17 -29.08
N ASP A 360 -44.50 11.66 -30.31
CA ASP A 360 -45.17 12.87 -30.79
C ASP A 360 -46.23 12.48 -31.84
N GLY A 361 -47.46 12.18 -31.40
CA GLY A 361 -48.52 11.66 -32.28
C GLY A 361 -48.50 10.14 -32.43
N GLN A 362 -49.10 9.61 -33.52
CA GLN A 362 -49.19 8.16 -33.72
C GLN A 362 -47.84 7.54 -34.11
N ASP A 363 -47.07 8.15 -35.03
CA ASP A 363 -45.96 7.44 -35.70
C ASP A 363 -44.59 8.13 -35.61
N LYS A 364 -44.44 9.14 -34.74
CA LYS A 364 -43.21 9.94 -34.66
C LYS A 364 -42.59 9.87 -33.27
N PHE A 365 -41.28 9.62 -33.23
CA PHE A 365 -40.46 9.70 -32.04
C PHE A 365 -39.42 10.81 -32.18
N GLU A 366 -39.11 11.47 -31.07
CA GLU A 366 -38.08 12.50 -30.98
C GLU A 366 -37.14 12.19 -29.81
N ILE A 367 -35.84 12.31 -30.02
CA ILE A 367 -34.80 12.18 -29.00
C ILE A 367 -34.77 13.44 -28.17
N LEU A 368 -34.96 13.30 -26.86
CA LEU A 368 -34.77 14.36 -25.88
C LEU A 368 -33.31 14.42 -25.42
N THR A 369 -32.73 13.24 -25.14
CA THR A 369 -31.34 13.08 -24.72
C THR A 369 -30.76 11.77 -25.23
N MET A 370 -29.45 11.77 -25.49
CA MET A 370 -28.64 10.61 -25.82
C MET A 370 -27.37 10.67 -24.99
N LYS A 371 -27.00 9.58 -24.34
CA LYS A 371 -25.76 9.46 -23.55
C LYS A 371 -25.23 8.02 -23.57
N PRO A 372 -23.95 7.80 -23.28
CA PRO A 372 -23.45 6.45 -22.99
C PRO A 372 -24.23 5.82 -21.83
N VAL A 373 -24.42 4.50 -21.85
CA VAL A 373 -25.02 3.81 -20.70
C VAL A 373 -24.07 3.93 -19.51
N SER A 374 -24.59 4.50 -18.43
CA SER A 374 -23.97 4.46 -17.11
C SER A 374 -24.68 3.40 -16.30
N TYR A 375 -23.92 2.56 -15.63
CA TYR A 375 -24.48 1.58 -14.72
C TYR A 375 -24.12 1.90 -13.27
N GLU A 376 -24.96 1.44 -12.36
CA GLU A 376 -24.67 1.52 -10.94
C GLU A 376 -23.63 0.46 -10.56
N ILE A 377 -22.59 0.92 -9.84
CA ILE A 377 -21.57 0.05 -9.25
C ILE A 377 -22.16 -0.47 -7.93
N LYS A 378 -22.18 -1.80 -7.78
CA LYS A 378 -22.53 -2.45 -6.51
C LYS A 378 -21.30 -2.71 -5.66
#